data_AF-K1SPS5-F1
#
_entry.id   AF-K1SPS5-F1
#
_cell.length_a   1.000
_cell.length_b   1.000
_cell.length_c   1.000
_cell.angle_alpha   90.00
_cell.angle_beta   90.00
_cell.angle_gamma   90.00
#
_symmetry.space_group_name_H-M   'P 1'
#
loop_
_entity.id
_entity.type
_entity.pdbx_description
1 polymer ?
#
loop_
_entity_poly.entity_id
_entity_poly.type
_entity_poly.pdbx_seq_one_letter_code
_entity_poly.pdbx_strand_id
1 'polypeptide(L)'
;DYGRTWRQRTTINAVFNKIKKLPMTDWLDIANVVLKKVTTDLTNEQITEYLKDAVSLGTTTINQMQVPVQGYFRSGYNGEYSCGSCIVMTSGGTAWDTSANAEALNQFVFDYDGKEEFKYSRSDS
;
A
#
# COMPACT_ATOMS: atom_id res chain seq x y z
N ASP A 1 9.73 10.87 -7.59
CA ASP A 1 8.46 10.57 -6.88
C ASP A 1 8.60 9.45 -5.86
N TYR A 2 9.32 8.37 -6.17
CA TYR A 2 9.67 7.28 -5.23
C TYR A 2 10.11 7.72 -3.82
N GLY A 3 10.98 8.73 -3.71
CA GLY A 3 11.38 9.28 -2.40
C GLY A 3 10.26 9.98 -1.63
N ARG A 4 9.24 10.52 -2.32
CA ARG A 4 8.03 11.09 -1.72
C ARG A 4 7.12 9.97 -1.18
N THR A 5 6.91 8.92 -1.97
CA THR A 5 6.16 7.71 -1.55
C THR A 5 6.81 7.08 -0.32
N TRP A 6 8.14 6.97 -0.28
CA TRP A 6 8.86 6.45 0.88
C TRP A 6 8.64 7.29 2.13
N ARG A 7 8.72 8.63 2.03
CA ARG A 7 8.44 9.52 3.16
C ARG A 7 6.99 9.44 3.63
N GLN A 8 6.03 9.39 2.71
CA GLN A 8 4.61 9.22 3.07
C GLN A 8 4.38 7.89 3.78
N ARG A 9 5.00 6.81 3.30
CA ARG A 9 4.94 5.49 3.93
C ARG A 9 5.53 5.50 5.34
N THR A 10 6.71 6.09 5.52
CA THR A 10 7.34 6.24 6.84
C THR A 10 6.45 7.02 7.80
N THR A 11 5.82 8.10 7.33
CA THR A 11 4.87 8.87 8.15
C THR A 11 3.64 8.05 8.55
N ILE A 12 3.00 7.35 7.60
CA ILE A 12 1.83 6.50 7.89
C ILE A 12 2.20 5.38 8.88
N ASN A 13 3.33 4.72 8.66
CA ASN A 13 3.83 3.66 9.55
C ASN A 13 4.13 4.21 10.96
N ALA A 14 4.70 5.41 11.07
CA ALA A 14 4.95 6.05 12.35
C ALA A 14 3.66 6.42 13.09
N VAL A 15 2.67 6.96 12.36
CA VAL A 15 1.34 7.27 12.92
C VAL A 15 0.66 6.00 13.40
N PHE A 16 0.61 4.96 12.57
CA PHE A 16 0.05 3.66 12.96
C PHE A 16 0.77 3.05 14.17
N ASN A 17 2.11 3.05 14.17
CA ASN A 17 2.91 2.53 15.29
C ASN A 17 2.75 3.33 16.60
N LYS A 18 2.35 4.60 16.50
CA LYS A 18 2.04 5.42 17.67
C LYS A 18 0.63 5.14 18.17
N ILE A 19 -0.36 5.14 17.28
CA ILE A 19 -1.76 4.83 17.60
C ILE A 19 -1.83 3.47 18.27
N LYS A 20 -1.14 2.45 17.73
CA LYS A 20 -1.21 1.09 18.26
C LYS A 20 -0.75 0.90 19.72
N LYS A 21 0.01 1.86 20.25
CA LYS A 21 0.52 1.84 21.64
C LYS A 21 -0.41 2.56 22.62
N LEU A 22 -1.43 3.25 22.14
CA LEU A 22 -2.38 3.98 22.97
C LEU A 22 -3.50 3.06 23.47
N PRO A 23 -4.15 3.40 24.60
CA PRO A 23 -5.41 2.78 25.01
C PRO A 23 -6.47 2.86 23.91
N MET A 24 -7.31 1.82 23.83
CA MET A 24 -8.40 1.68 22.85
C MET A 24 -9.32 2.92 22.76
N THR A 25 -9.59 3.58 23.89
CA THR A 25 -10.42 4.79 23.96
C THR A 25 -9.84 5.92 23.10
N ASP A 26 -8.53 6.08 23.11
CA ASP A 26 -7.84 7.15 22.39
C ASP A 26 -7.88 6.91 20.87
N TRP A 27 -8.00 5.66 20.43
CA TRP A 27 -8.14 5.35 19.01
C TRP A 27 -9.49 5.81 18.47
N LEU A 28 -10.56 5.62 19.24
CA LEU A 28 -11.90 6.10 18.89
C LEU A 28 -11.94 7.62 18.83
N ASP A 29 -11.28 8.30 19.77
CA ASP A 29 -11.16 9.76 19.76
C ASP A 29 -10.40 10.26 18.53
N ILE A 30 -9.30 9.60 18.16
CA ILE A 30 -8.54 9.91 16.94
C ILE A 30 -9.40 9.66 15.70
N ALA A 31 -10.09 8.53 15.61
CA ALA A 31 -10.97 8.22 14.48
C ALA A 31 -12.06 9.29 14.33
N ASN A 32 -12.70 9.71 15.42
CA ASN A 32 -13.73 10.76 15.42
C ASN A 32 -13.21 12.12 14.89
N VAL A 33 -11.94 12.44 15.08
CA VAL A 33 -11.31 13.67 14.54
C VAL A 33 -10.92 13.50 13.08
N VAL A 34 -10.36 12.36 12.71
CA VAL A 34 -9.85 12.09 11.35
C VAL A 34 -11.01 11.93 10.36
N LEU A 35 -12.06 11.18 10.71
CA LEU A 35 -13.20 10.92 9.83
C LEU A 35 -13.94 12.20 9.42
N LYS A 36 -13.99 13.20 10.29
CA LYS A 36 -14.55 14.52 9.97
C LYS A 36 -13.77 15.29 8.89
N LYS A 37 -12.54 14.86 8.59
CA LYS A 37 -11.63 15.49 7.61
C LYS A 37 -11.40 14.62 6.38
N VAL A 38 -12.04 13.45 6.29
CA VAL A 38 -11.86 12.49 5.19
C VAL A 38 -13.20 12.31 4.49
N THR A 39 -13.21 12.42 3.17
CA THR A 39 -14.34 12.00 2.35
C THR A 39 -14.19 10.51 2.08
N THR A 40 -15.15 9.70 2.53
CA THR A 40 -15.17 8.24 2.35
C THR A 40 -16.58 7.76 2.03
N ASP A 41 -16.66 6.67 1.27
CA ASP A 41 -17.86 5.89 0.99
C ASP A 41 -18.14 4.82 2.07
N LEU A 42 -17.27 4.70 3.07
CA LEU A 42 -17.46 3.81 4.22
C LEU A 42 -18.52 4.37 5.17
N THR A 43 -19.44 3.51 5.59
CA THR A 43 -20.41 3.82 6.64
C THR A 43 -19.75 3.86 8.02
N ASN A 44 -20.35 4.56 8.98
CA ASN A 44 -19.86 4.60 10.37
C ASN A 44 -19.76 3.21 11.02
N GLU A 45 -20.63 2.28 10.63
CA GLU A 45 -20.64 0.91 11.11
C GLU A 45 -19.42 0.13 10.59
N GLN A 46 -19.14 0.20 9.29
CA GLN A 46 -17.95 -0.42 8.68
C GLN A 46 -16.65 0.13 9.28
N ILE A 47 -16.58 1.44 9.53
CA ILE A 47 -15.41 2.04 10.16
C ILE A 47 -15.21 1.50 11.59
N THR A 48 -16.30 1.37 12.35
CA THR A 48 -16.25 0.82 13.71
C THR A 48 -15.84 -0.65 13.72
N GLU A 49 -16.32 -1.43 12.75
CA GLU A 49 -15.95 -2.84 12.56
C GLU A 49 -14.46 -2.98 12.22
N TYR A 50 -13.94 -2.20 11.25
CA TYR A 50 -12.52 -2.21 10.92
C TYR A 50 -11.61 -1.78 12.07
N LEU A 51 -12.05 -0.85 12.92
CA LEU A 51 -11.33 -0.49 14.15
C LEU A 51 -11.28 -1.65 15.14
N LYS A 52 -12.39 -2.38 15.31
CA LYS A 52 -12.43 -3.58 16.16
C LYS A 52 -11.55 -4.69 15.60
N ASP A 53 -11.56 -4.89 14.29
CA ASP A 53 -10.71 -5.90 13.62
C ASP A 53 -9.23 -5.55 13.76
N ALA A 54 -8.86 -4.29 13.52
CA ALA A 54 -7.48 -3.80 13.69
C ALA A 54 -6.96 -4.03 15.12
N VAL A 55 -7.84 -3.93 16.12
CA VAL A 55 -7.50 -4.18 17.53
C VAL A 55 -7.43 -5.67 17.82
N SER A 56 -8.38 -6.45 17.29
CA SER A 56 -8.50 -7.90 17.52
C SER A 56 -7.40 -8.69 16.82
N LEU A 57 -6.88 -8.17 15.71
CA LEU A 57 -5.78 -8.79 14.96
C LEU A 57 -4.54 -8.95 15.84
N GLY A 58 -4.29 -8.09 16.85
CA GLY A 58 -3.27 -8.27 17.89
C GLY A 58 -1.80 -8.30 17.40
N THR A 59 -1.59 -8.54 16.10
CA THR A 59 -0.33 -8.47 15.39
C THR A 59 -0.26 -7.14 14.65
N THR A 60 0.90 -6.52 14.75
CA THR A 60 1.11 -5.10 14.45
C THR A 60 2.18 -4.88 13.38
N THR A 61 2.43 -5.93 12.60
CA THR A 61 3.41 -5.93 11.53
C THR A 61 2.72 -5.49 10.26
N ILE A 62 2.96 -4.23 9.89
CA ILE A 62 2.59 -3.76 8.55
C ILE A 62 3.67 -4.23 7.59
N ASN A 63 3.29 -5.14 6.72
CA ASN A 63 4.10 -5.48 5.56
C ASN A 63 3.82 -4.49 4.43
N GLN A 64 4.85 -4.21 3.63
CA GLN A 64 4.79 -3.15 2.64
C GLN A 64 5.33 -3.63 1.29
N MET A 65 4.60 -3.30 0.22
CA MET A 65 5.02 -3.48 -1.17
C MET A 65 4.98 -2.13 -1.88
N GLN A 66 5.81 -1.95 -2.91
CA GLN A 66 5.74 -0.80 -3.82
C GLN A 66 5.33 -1.24 -5.22
N VAL A 67 4.41 -0.48 -5.81
CA VAL A 67 3.98 -0.62 -7.21
C VAL A 67 4.34 0.67 -7.96
N PRO A 68 4.91 0.59 -9.19
CA PRO A 68 5.36 -0.64 -9.85
C PRO A 68 6.59 -1.28 -9.19
N VAL A 69 6.69 -2.61 -9.26
CA VAL A 69 7.79 -3.41 -8.68
C VAL A 69 9.09 -3.10 -9.41
N GLN A 70 10.20 -3.06 -8.67
CA GLN A 70 11.51 -2.76 -9.24
C GLN A 70 11.88 -3.74 -10.37
N GLY A 71 12.32 -3.19 -11.50
CA GLY A 71 12.64 -3.96 -12.72
C GLY A 71 11.44 -4.20 -13.66
N TYR A 72 10.23 -3.89 -13.22
CA TYR A 72 8.97 -4.09 -13.98
C TYR A 72 8.28 -2.76 -14.31
N PHE A 73 9.10 -1.72 -14.54
CA PHE A 73 8.66 -0.43 -15.04
C PHE A 73 9.78 0.32 -15.74
N ARG A 74 9.40 1.33 -16.51
CA ARG A 74 10.31 2.33 -17.08
C ARG A 74 9.69 3.72 -17.05
N SER A 75 10.48 4.73 -17.33
CA SER A 75 9.94 6.06 -17.66
C SER A 75 9.26 6.04 -19.04
N GLY A 76 8.15 6.77 -19.16
CA GLY A 76 7.52 7.04 -20.45
C GLY A 76 8.42 7.89 -21.35
N TYR A 77 8.38 7.63 -22.65
CA TYR A 77 9.06 8.47 -23.63
C TYR A 77 8.33 9.81 -23.78
N ASN A 78 9.03 10.83 -24.25
CA ASN A 78 8.42 12.14 -24.46
C ASN A 78 7.32 12.03 -25.54
N GLY A 79 6.11 12.45 -25.19
CA GLY A 79 4.94 12.37 -26.07
C GLY A 79 4.32 10.97 -26.22
N GLU A 80 4.79 9.96 -25.47
CA GLU A 80 4.20 8.60 -25.52
C GLU A 80 2.76 8.60 -25.00
N TYR A 81 2.50 9.40 -23.96
CA TYR A 81 1.18 9.59 -23.39
C TYR A 81 0.88 11.08 -23.20
N SER A 82 -0.39 11.46 -23.27
CA SER A 82 -0.85 12.85 -23.12
C SER A 82 -0.73 13.41 -21.69
N CYS A 83 -0.25 12.61 -20.74
CA CYS A 83 -0.11 12.97 -19.33
C CYS A 83 1.30 13.50 -18.97
N GLY A 84 2.20 13.66 -19.95
CA GLY A 84 3.57 14.12 -19.72
C GLY A 84 4.49 13.02 -19.18
N SER A 85 5.37 13.36 -18.24
CA SER A 85 6.27 12.39 -17.62
C SER A 85 5.49 11.37 -16.79
N CYS A 86 5.48 10.12 -17.23
CA CYS A 86 4.77 9.02 -16.59
C CYS A 86 5.70 7.83 -16.33
N ILE A 87 5.25 6.93 -15.45
CA ILE A 87 5.85 5.63 -15.25
C ILE A 87 5.00 4.62 -16.01
N VAL A 88 5.66 3.80 -16.84
CA VAL A 88 5.03 2.77 -17.66
C VAL A 88 5.35 1.43 -17.02
N MET A 89 4.31 0.70 -16.59
CA MET A 89 4.44 -0.67 -16.10
C MET A 89 4.82 -1.61 -17.24
N THR A 90 5.72 -2.55 -16.96
CA THR A 90 6.18 -3.55 -17.92
C THR A 90 6.25 -4.93 -17.26
N SER A 91 6.39 -5.99 -18.07
CA SER A 91 6.66 -7.36 -17.61
C SER A 91 8.15 -7.74 -17.65
N GLY A 92 9.04 -6.73 -17.57
CA GLY A 92 10.50 -6.88 -17.69
C GLY A 92 11.05 -6.47 -19.07
N GLY A 93 10.16 -6.14 -20.01
CA GLY A 93 10.50 -5.55 -21.30
C GLY A 93 10.27 -4.03 -21.36
N THR A 94 10.05 -3.51 -22.57
CA THR A 94 9.77 -2.09 -22.83
C THR A 94 8.29 -1.80 -23.14
N ALA A 95 7.51 -2.82 -23.50
CA ALA A 95 6.10 -2.68 -23.78
C ALA A 95 5.29 -2.39 -22.50
N TRP A 96 4.21 -1.64 -22.64
CA TRP A 96 3.24 -1.48 -21.58
C TRP A 96 2.58 -2.83 -21.29
N ASP A 97 2.78 -3.33 -20.08
CA ASP A 97 2.29 -4.61 -19.62
C ASP A 97 2.20 -4.60 -18.09
N THR A 98 1.00 -4.81 -17.56
CA THR A 98 0.73 -4.77 -16.12
C THR A 98 0.80 -6.15 -15.46
N SER A 99 1.00 -7.23 -16.22
CA SER A 99 0.93 -8.62 -15.75
C SER A 99 1.85 -8.89 -14.56
N ALA A 100 3.14 -8.55 -14.67
CA ALA A 100 4.10 -8.77 -13.59
C ALA A 100 3.76 -7.99 -12.31
N ASN A 101 3.22 -6.77 -12.46
CA ASN A 101 2.80 -5.96 -11.32
C ASN A 101 1.51 -6.49 -10.67
N ALA A 102 0.58 -7.00 -11.48
CA ALA A 102 -0.64 -7.64 -11.01
C ALA A 102 -0.35 -8.97 -10.29
N GLU A 103 0.55 -9.78 -10.86
CA GLU A 103 1.03 -11.02 -10.24
C GLU A 103 1.74 -10.73 -8.90
N ALA A 104 2.65 -9.76 -8.87
CA ALA A 104 3.32 -9.37 -7.64
C ALA A 104 2.34 -8.91 -6.55
N LEU A 105 1.31 -8.14 -6.93
CA LEU A 105 0.27 -7.72 -5.99
C LEU A 105 -0.54 -8.91 -5.48
N ASN A 106 -0.86 -9.87 -6.36
CA ASN A 106 -1.58 -11.07 -5.99
C ASN A 106 -0.76 -11.91 -4.99
N GLN A 107 0.52 -12.18 -5.30
CA GLN A 107 1.42 -12.89 -4.40
C GLN A 107 1.56 -12.18 -3.05
N PHE A 108 1.65 -10.85 -3.03
CA PHE A 108 1.76 -10.08 -1.78
C PHE A 108 0.50 -10.17 -0.90
N VAL A 109 -0.69 -10.22 -1.51
CA VAL A 109 -1.96 -10.26 -0.75
C VAL A 109 -2.33 -11.68 -0.33
N PHE A 110 -2.07 -12.68 -1.17
CA PHE A 110 -2.62 -14.03 -1.00
C PHE A 110 -1.58 -15.10 -0.65
N ASP A 111 -0.33 -14.97 -1.10
CA ASP A 111 0.69 -16.03 -0.95
C ASP A 111 1.76 -15.68 0.08
N TYR A 112 1.99 -14.38 0.33
CA TYR A 112 3.04 -13.90 1.21
C TYR A 112 2.73 -14.14 2.69
N ASP A 113 3.64 -14.84 3.37
CA ASP A 113 3.44 -15.33 4.74
C ASP A 113 3.71 -14.29 5.85
N GLY A 114 4.16 -13.09 5.48
CA GLY A 114 4.36 -11.99 6.40
C GLY A 114 5.64 -12.04 7.25
N LYS A 115 6.56 -13.00 7.03
CA LYS A 115 7.73 -13.19 7.91
C LYS A 115 8.99 -12.44 7.48
N GLU A 116 9.26 -12.36 6.18
CA GLU A 116 10.48 -11.78 5.60
C GLU A 116 10.13 -10.66 4.61
N GLU A 117 11.08 -9.78 4.22
CA GLU A 117 10.79 -8.76 3.21
C GLU A 117 10.24 -9.39 1.92
N PHE A 118 9.06 -8.91 1.47
CA PHE A 118 8.44 -9.40 0.24
C PHE A 118 9.37 -9.19 -0.96
N LYS A 119 9.68 -10.29 -1.65
CA LYS A 119 10.45 -10.30 -2.89
C LYS A 119 9.60 -10.94 -3.97
N TYR A 120 9.26 -10.16 -4.99
CA TYR A 120 8.55 -10.70 -6.14
C TYR A 120 9.49 -11.62 -6.94
N SER A 121 9.06 -12.87 -7.11
CA SER A 121 9.60 -13.81 -8.08
C SER A 121 8.48 -14.21 -9.03
N ARG A 122 8.78 -14.20 -10.33
CA ARG A 122 7.80 -14.61 -11.34
C ARG A 122 7.54 -16.10 -11.19
N SER A 123 6.29 -16.52 -11.27
CA SER A 123 5.93 -17.95 -11.17
C SER A 123 6.56 -18.82 -12.28
N ASP A 124 7.02 -18.19 -13.35
CA ASP A 124 7.63 -18.84 -14.53
C ASP A 124 9.15 -19.06 -14.44
N SER A 125 9.82 -18.64 -13.34
CA SER A 125 11.29 -18.66 -13.21
C SER A 125 11.86 -19.79 -12.36
#